data_AF-A0A1H7M5L4-F1
#
_entry.id   AF-A0A1H7M5L4-F1
#
_cell.length_a   1.000
_cell.length_b   1.000
_cell.length_c   1.000
_cell.angle_alpha   90.00
_cell.angle_beta   90.00
_cell.angle_gamma   90.00
#
_symmetry.space_group_name_H-M   'P 1'
#
loop_
_entity.id
_entity.type
_entity.pdbx_description
1 polymer ?
#
loop_
_entity_poly.entity_id
_entity_poly.type
_entity_poly.pdbx_seq_one_letter_code
_entity_poly.pdbx_strand_id
1 'polypeptide(L)'
;MPLKKAIHLMLVTLLMSSLLFTANASSAESQTSQGMACEILYAAHPHYKAVQAVGENRLKQTTSLSFQETAAFSQAFMPLTQDIINSLVAANGSDIKVFEQALVIGGYEGESVTSVAIKTQVFNAAGHEKLLKLAAHIGYVYAQDSTLVMCEGNVYDVDKNWLALKSINIKDRGKSVFFEEKNVPIFFGMMIGAFNSPENVGFTFYKDAKVFSTLAGSANASKELAVVKKLASWLNELSNGDIELAIVTKDSWVFFPHNDWQAAPLGQSYKSYMAQESIAGLDLKRQRFLKGIDQFMQQKASRKYE
;
A
#
# COMPACT_ATOMS: atom_id res chain seq x y z
N MET A 1 77.13 54.97 -32.01
CA MET A 1 76.65 54.88 -30.61
C MET A 1 75.67 53.72 -30.51
N PRO A 2 75.76 52.91 -29.46
CA PRO A 2 75.62 51.46 -29.52
C PRO A 2 74.16 51.01 -29.24
N LEU A 3 73.63 49.93 -29.85
CA LEU A 3 73.88 48.50 -29.53
C LEU A 3 73.08 48.12 -28.26
N LYS A 4 72.26 47.06 -28.16
CA LYS A 4 72.31 45.68 -28.66
C LYS A 4 70.99 45.03 -28.17
N LYS A 5 70.27 44.26 -29.01
CA LYS A 5 70.13 42.79 -28.97
C LYS A 5 69.44 42.22 -27.70
N ALA A 6 68.62 41.17 -27.74
CA ALA A 6 68.03 40.33 -28.78
C ALA A 6 67.23 39.20 -28.07
N ILE A 7 66.47 38.42 -28.86
CA ILE A 7 66.30 36.94 -28.77
C ILE A 7 65.39 36.45 -27.61
N HIS A 8 64.16 35.99 -27.93
CA HIS A 8 63.75 34.56 -28.10
C HIS A 8 63.57 33.85 -26.76
N LEU A 9 62.73 32.85 -26.52
CA LEU A 9 61.73 32.02 -27.21
C LEU A 9 61.42 30.94 -26.14
N MET A 10 60.24 30.29 -26.20
CA MET A 10 59.92 29.01 -25.50
C MET A 10 59.69 29.11 -23.97
N LEU A 11 58.93 28.27 -23.29
CA LEU A 11 57.92 27.25 -23.57
C LEU A 11 57.21 27.04 -22.21
N VAL A 12 55.89 26.91 -22.23
CA VAL A 12 55.14 25.78 -21.63
C VAL A 12 55.27 25.47 -20.11
N THR A 13 54.09 25.54 -19.46
CA THR A 13 53.59 24.81 -18.28
C THR A 13 54.27 24.98 -16.93
N LEU A 14 53.50 25.37 -15.90
CA LEU A 14 52.88 24.42 -14.96
C LEU A 14 51.91 25.13 -14.00
N LEU A 15 50.75 24.49 -13.81
CA LEU A 15 49.95 24.28 -12.60
C LEU A 15 50.01 25.26 -11.39
N MET A 16 48.79 25.53 -10.90
CA MET A 16 48.29 25.38 -9.50
C MET A 16 47.65 26.62 -8.87
N SER A 17 46.35 26.46 -8.59
CA SER A 17 45.56 26.97 -7.45
C SER A 17 45.43 28.50 -7.29
N SER A 18 44.25 29.08 -7.06
CA SER A 18 42.95 28.54 -6.63
C SER A 18 41.91 29.66 -6.61
N LEU A 19 40.74 29.33 -7.15
CA LEU A 19 39.41 29.48 -6.54
C LEU A 19 38.96 30.88 -6.07
N LEU A 20 37.93 31.39 -6.74
CA LEU A 20 36.58 31.38 -6.18
C LEU A 20 35.55 31.43 -7.32
N PHE A 21 34.72 30.38 -7.35
CA PHE A 21 33.65 30.13 -8.31
C PHE A 21 32.49 31.11 -8.13
N THR A 22 32.02 31.70 -9.23
CA THR A 22 30.62 32.12 -9.38
C THR A 22 30.09 31.60 -10.71
N ALA A 23 29.78 30.31 -10.74
CA ALA A 23 28.82 29.74 -11.67
C ALA A 23 27.65 29.28 -10.80
N ASN A 24 26.57 30.07 -10.77
CA ASN A 24 25.32 29.65 -10.15
C ASN A 24 24.14 30.37 -10.83
N ALA A 25 23.80 29.88 -12.02
CA ALA A 25 22.46 29.97 -12.59
C ALA A 25 22.38 28.85 -13.65
N SER A 26 21.29 28.08 -13.63
CA SER A 26 20.99 26.92 -14.49
C SER A 26 21.61 25.57 -14.10
N SER A 27 21.32 25.10 -12.89
CA SER A 27 21.19 23.65 -12.64
C SER A 27 20.28 23.36 -11.43
N ALA A 28 19.11 24.03 -11.38
CA ALA A 28 18.10 23.81 -10.36
C ALA A 28 16.70 23.66 -10.98
N GLU A 29 16.59 22.95 -12.10
CA GLU A 29 15.31 22.47 -12.66
C GLU A 29 15.53 21.08 -13.27
N SER A 30 15.69 20.07 -12.41
CA SER A 30 15.60 18.65 -12.81
C SER A 30 15.49 17.72 -11.59
N GLN A 31 14.67 18.07 -10.59
CA GLN A 31 14.29 17.14 -9.50
C GLN A 31 12.81 17.24 -9.07
N THR A 32 11.93 17.83 -9.89
CA THR A 32 10.51 18.05 -9.56
C THR A 32 9.53 17.19 -10.39
N SER A 33 9.93 16.01 -10.91
CA SER A 33 9.05 15.21 -11.77
C SER A 33 8.81 13.75 -11.37
N GLN A 34 9.39 13.25 -10.28
CA GLN A 34 9.03 11.92 -9.77
C GLN A 34 8.30 12.08 -8.45
N GLY A 35 6.96 12.16 -8.53
CA GLY A 35 6.14 12.09 -7.32
C GLY A 35 6.36 10.75 -6.61
N MET A 36 6.05 10.75 -5.32
CA MET A 36 6.17 9.61 -4.41
C MET A 36 5.19 8.50 -4.75
N ALA A 37 5.68 7.27 -4.91
CA ALA A 37 4.81 6.11 -5.08
C ALA A 37 4.16 5.74 -3.75
N CYS A 38 2.82 5.74 -3.73
CA CYS A 38 2.05 5.38 -2.56
C CYS A 38 0.90 4.44 -2.93
N GLU A 39 0.47 3.61 -2.00
CA GLU A 39 -0.63 2.67 -2.17
C GLU A 39 -1.60 2.73 -0.98
N ILE A 40 -2.89 2.54 -1.25
CA ILE A 40 -3.92 2.26 -0.24
C ILE A 40 -4.36 0.81 -0.38
N LEU A 41 -4.28 0.06 0.70
CA LEU A 41 -4.70 -1.33 0.81
C LEU A 41 -5.92 -1.41 1.72
N TYR A 42 -7.01 -2.00 1.22
CA TYR A 42 -8.26 -2.16 1.97
C TYR A 42 -9.03 -3.40 1.49
N ALA A 43 -9.94 -3.90 2.31
CA ALA A 43 -10.95 -4.86 1.86
C ALA A 43 -12.31 -4.16 1.72
N ALA A 44 -13.12 -4.52 0.73
CA ALA A 44 -14.52 -4.06 0.68
C ALA A 44 -15.37 -4.77 1.75
N HIS A 45 -14.88 -5.91 2.24
CA HIS A 45 -15.54 -6.72 3.25
C HIS A 45 -15.48 -6.04 4.63
N PRO A 46 -16.62 -5.75 5.28
CA PRO A 46 -16.62 -5.02 6.55
C PRO A 46 -16.01 -5.80 7.71
N HIS A 47 -15.38 -5.09 8.65
CA HIS A 47 -14.81 -5.74 9.82
C HIS A 47 -15.90 -6.39 10.69
N TYR A 48 -15.65 -7.60 11.20
CA TYR A 48 -16.64 -8.39 11.95
C TYR A 48 -17.14 -7.70 13.22
N LYS A 49 -16.36 -6.79 13.80
CA LYS A 49 -16.76 -6.00 14.97
C LYS A 49 -17.69 -4.82 14.65
N ALA A 50 -17.93 -4.50 13.37
CA ALA A 50 -18.71 -3.33 12.94
C ALA A 50 -20.24 -3.54 12.99
N VAL A 51 -20.73 -4.26 14.00
CA VAL A 51 -22.13 -4.74 14.09
C VAL A 51 -23.15 -3.61 14.01
N GLN A 52 -22.96 -2.55 14.79
CA GLN A 52 -23.88 -1.41 14.80
C GLN A 52 -23.85 -0.62 13.48
N ALA A 53 -22.69 -0.60 12.82
CA ALA A 53 -22.45 0.25 11.67
C ALA A 53 -22.89 -0.41 10.34
N VAL A 54 -22.94 -1.73 10.31
CA VAL A 54 -23.30 -2.54 9.12
C VAL A 54 -24.63 -3.27 9.29
N GLY A 55 -24.91 -3.73 10.51
CA GLY A 55 -26.02 -4.63 10.84
C GLY A 55 -25.58 -6.08 10.88
N GLU A 56 -26.00 -6.81 11.92
CA GLU A 56 -25.60 -8.20 12.20
C GLU A 56 -25.85 -9.16 11.02
N ASN A 57 -27.03 -9.08 10.42
CA ASN A 57 -27.39 -9.94 9.28
C ASN A 57 -26.46 -9.75 8.09
N ARG A 58 -26.12 -8.49 7.75
CA ARG A 58 -25.21 -8.19 6.64
C ARG A 58 -23.80 -8.69 6.94
N LEU A 59 -23.31 -8.49 8.16
CA LEU A 59 -22.00 -9.00 8.57
C LEU A 59 -21.94 -10.53 8.46
N LYS A 60 -22.94 -11.24 8.99
CA LYS A 60 -22.99 -12.70 8.91
C LYS A 60 -22.97 -13.18 7.46
N GLN A 61 -23.69 -12.48 6.58
CA GLN A 61 -23.69 -12.80 5.16
C GLN A 61 -22.31 -12.55 4.53
N THR A 62 -21.69 -11.38 4.76
CA THR A 62 -20.38 -11.07 4.17
C THR A 62 -19.29 -11.96 4.72
N THR A 63 -19.25 -12.26 6.02
CA THR A 63 -18.24 -13.14 6.65
C THR A 63 -18.37 -14.61 6.23
N SER A 64 -19.51 -15.01 5.67
CA SER A 64 -19.72 -16.36 5.15
C SER A 64 -19.32 -16.55 3.68
N LEU A 65 -18.84 -15.50 3.01
CA LEU A 65 -18.42 -15.59 1.62
C LEU A 65 -17.15 -16.45 1.48
N SER A 66 -17.15 -17.36 0.52
CA SER A 66 -15.94 -18.08 0.11
C SER A 66 -14.93 -17.14 -0.53
N PHE A 67 -13.67 -17.59 -0.66
CA PHE A 67 -12.60 -16.80 -1.26
C PHE A 67 -12.96 -16.25 -2.66
N GLN A 68 -13.54 -17.07 -3.54
CA GLN A 68 -13.99 -16.65 -4.87
C GLN A 68 -15.11 -15.60 -4.80
N GLU A 69 -16.04 -15.76 -3.87
CA GLU A 69 -17.14 -14.82 -3.67
C GLU A 69 -16.64 -13.49 -3.08
N THR A 70 -15.60 -13.50 -2.23
CA THR A 70 -14.98 -12.25 -1.75
C THR A 70 -14.33 -11.46 -2.89
N ALA A 71 -13.78 -12.13 -3.91
CA ALA A 71 -13.24 -11.46 -5.08
C ALA A 71 -14.34 -10.80 -5.92
N ALA A 72 -15.44 -11.51 -6.19
CA ALA A 72 -16.59 -10.95 -6.88
C ALA A 72 -17.24 -9.81 -6.09
N PHE A 73 -17.30 -9.92 -4.76
CA PHE A 73 -17.79 -8.88 -3.87
C PHE A 73 -16.92 -7.62 -3.95
N SER A 74 -15.59 -7.76 -3.81
CA SER A 74 -14.66 -6.62 -3.93
C SER A 74 -14.76 -5.95 -5.30
N GLN A 75 -14.85 -6.72 -6.39
CA GLN A 75 -15.07 -6.18 -7.74
C GLN A 75 -16.37 -5.37 -7.85
N ALA A 76 -17.46 -5.85 -7.27
CA ALA A 76 -18.76 -5.18 -7.31
C ALA A 76 -18.73 -3.79 -6.63
N PHE A 77 -17.83 -3.58 -5.68
CA PHE A 77 -17.69 -2.31 -4.95
C PHE A 77 -16.55 -1.41 -5.45
N MET A 78 -15.66 -1.87 -6.33
CA MET A 78 -14.66 -1.00 -6.97
C MET A 78 -15.25 0.26 -7.62
N PRO A 79 -16.43 0.24 -8.28
CA PRO A 79 -17.08 1.46 -8.78
C PRO A 79 -17.43 2.47 -7.68
N LEU A 80 -17.84 2.01 -6.49
CA LEU A 80 -18.09 2.89 -5.36
C LEU A 80 -16.79 3.50 -4.84
N THR A 81 -15.69 2.73 -4.82
CA THR A 81 -14.36 3.27 -4.52
C THR A 81 -13.93 4.32 -5.54
N GLN A 82 -14.17 4.09 -6.84
CA GLN A 82 -13.88 5.09 -7.87
C GLN A 82 -14.70 6.37 -7.68
N ASP A 83 -15.96 6.28 -7.24
CA ASP A 83 -16.78 7.45 -6.88
C ASP A 83 -16.20 8.21 -5.66
N ILE A 84 -15.63 7.51 -4.67
CA ILE A 84 -14.89 8.15 -3.58
C ILE A 84 -13.64 8.87 -4.11
N ILE A 85 -12.83 8.21 -4.94
CA ILE A 85 -11.62 8.79 -5.56
C ILE A 85 -11.98 10.08 -6.30
N ASN A 86 -12.99 10.03 -7.16
CA ASN A 86 -13.41 11.17 -7.98
C ASN A 86 -13.93 12.35 -7.15
N SER A 87 -14.38 12.10 -5.91
CA SER A 87 -14.82 13.16 -5.00
C SER A 87 -13.68 13.91 -4.29
N LEU A 88 -12.46 13.37 -4.32
CA LEU A 88 -11.30 13.93 -3.61
C LEU A 88 -10.13 14.30 -4.53
N VAL A 89 -9.96 13.55 -5.61
CA VAL A 89 -8.84 13.68 -6.54
C VAL A 89 -9.32 14.36 -7.81
N ALA A 90 -8.77 15.54 -8.09
CA ALA A 90 -9.07 16.28 -9.31
C ALA A 90 -8.55 15.52 -10.54
N ALA A 91 -9.29 15.59 -11.65
CA ALA A 91 -8.95 14.88 -12.88
C ALA A 91 -7.58 15.26 -13.47
N ASN A 92 -7.10 16.49 -13.21
CA ASN A 92 -5.80 16.96 -13.67
C ASN A 92 -4.61 16.36 -12.89
N GLY A 93 -4.87 15.72 -11.74
CA GLY A 93 -3.86 15.00 -10.95
C GLY A 93 -2.70 15.85 -10.43
N SER A 94 -2.89 17.16 -10.22
CA SER A 94 -1.79 18.08 -9.88
C SER A 94 -1.10 17.78 -8.55
N ASP A 95 -1.84 17.27 -7.56
CA ASP A 95 -1.31 16.98 -6.22
C ASP A 95 -1.12 15.48 -5.98
N ILE A 96 -2.05 14.69 -6.49
CA ILE A 96 -2.07 13.23 -6.40
C ILE A 96 -2.68 12.69 -7.69
N LYS A 97 -2.09 11.62 -8.22
CA LYS A 97 -2.63 10.86 -9.35
C LYS A 97 -2.94 9.45 -8.89
N VAL A 98 -4.15 8.98 -9.12
CA VAL A 98 -4.52 7.56 -9.01
C VAL A 98 -4.38 6.95 -10.40
N PHE A 99 -3.64 5.85 -10.51
CA PHE A 99 -3.39 5.22 -11.81
C PHE A 99 -3.81 3.75 -11.89
N GLU A 100 -4.09 3.10 -10.76
CA GLU A 100 -4.51 1.70 -10.75
C GLU A 100 -5.40 1.40 -9.54
N GLN A 101 -6.42 0.56 -9.75
CA GLN A 101 -7.10 -0.18 -8.71
C GLN A 101 -7.06 -1.65 -9.10
N ALA A 102 -6.44 -2.49 -8.27
CA ALA A 102 -6.23 -3.91 -8.57
C ALA A 102 -6.66 -4.79 -7.40
N LEU A 103 -7.20 -5.96 -7.72
CA LEU A 103 -7.46 -6.99 -6.71
C LEU A 103 -6.14 -7.63 -6.30
N VAL A 104 -5.97 -7.78 -4.99
CA VAL A 104 -4.83 -8.43 -4.37
C VAL A 104 -5.35 -9.44 -3.36
N ILE A 105 -4.48 -10.33 -2.88
CA ILE A 105 -4.80 -11.16 -1.72
C ILE A 105 -4.16 -10.49 -0.52
N GLY A 106 -4.97 -10.01 0.42
CA GLY A 106 -4.49 -9.50 1.68
C GLY A 106 -4.57 -10.58 2.76
N GLY A 107 -3.74 -10.48 3.78
CA GLY A 107 -3.98 -11.19 5.01
C GLY A 107 -3.48 -10.43 6.21
N TYR A 108 -4.18 -10.61 7.33
CA TYR A 108 -3.90 -9.95 8.59
C TYR A 108 -4.51 -10.78 9.73
N GLU A 109 -3.78 -10.91 10.85
CA GLU A 109 -4.25 -11.60 12.05
C GLU A 109 -4.77 -13.04 11.80
N GLY A 110 -4.14 -13.76 10.87
CA GLY A 110 -4.49 -15.15 10.57
C GLY A 110 -5.61 -15.34 9.55
N GLU A 111 -6.21 -14.27 9.06
CA GLU A 111 -7.20 -14.32 7.98
C GLU A 111 -6.57 -13.93 6.65
N SER A 112 -7.00 -14.58 5.56
CA SER A 112 -6.65 -14.22 4.19
C SER A 112 -7.92 -13.89 3.42
N VAL A 113 -7.98 -12.70 2.84
CA VAL A 113 -9.17 -12.17 2.16
C VAL A 113 -8.78 -11.52 0.84
N THR A 114 -9.73 -11.44 -0.09
CA THR A 114 -9.51 -10.62 -1.29
C THR A 114 -9.60 -9.15 -0.93
N SER A 115 -8.54 -8.42 -1.19
CA SER A 115 -8.40 -6.98 -0.93
C SER A 115 -8.22 -6.22 -2.24
N VAL A 116 -8.18 -4.89 -2.15
CA VAL A 116 -7.92 -3.98 -3.25
C VAL A 116 -6.71 -3.12 -2.92
N ALA A 117 -5.80 -3.00 -3.87
CA ALA A 117 -4.71 -2.04 -3.86
C ALA A 117 -5.05 -0.88 -4.80
N ILE A 118 -4.99 0.34 -4.28
CA ILE A 118 -5.09 1.58 -5.08
C ILE A 118 -3.68 2.14 -5.19
N LYS A 119 -3.12 2.20 -6.40
CA LYS A 119 -1.79 2.76 -6.62
C LYS A 119 -1.88 4.23 -7.02
N THR A 120 -1.04 5.02 -6.38
CA THR A 120 -1.06 6.48 -6.47
C THR A 120 0.35 7.05 -6.58
N GLN A 121 0.43 8.26 -7.14
CA GLN A 121 1.64 9.06 -7.13
C GLN A 121 1.32 10.41 -6.47
N VAL A 122 2.06 10.77 -5.43
CA VAL A 122 1.85 11.97 -4.61
C VAL A 122 2.96 12.98 -4.89
N PHE A 123 2.61 14.21 -5.26
CA PHE A 123 3.58 15.21 -5.72
C PHE A 123 3.90 16.28 -4.67
N ASN A 124 3.04 16.45 -3.66
CA ASN A 124 3.17 17.50 -2.65
C ASN A 124 2.40 17.17 -1.37
N ALA A 125 2.53 18.02 -0.34
CA ALA A 125 1.85 17.87 0.95
C ALA A 125 0.30 17.86 0.84
N ALA A 126 -0.27 18.63 -0.09
CA ALA A 126 -1.71 18.62 -0.32
C ALA A 126 -2.19 17.28 -0.91
N GLY A 127 -1.40 16.67 -1.79
CA GLY A 127 -1.63 15.33 -2.31
C GLY A 127 -1.54 14.27 -1.22
N HIS A 128 -0.60 14.43 -0.30
CA HIS A 128 -0.46 13.56 0.86
C HIS A 128 -1.67 13.63 1.80
N GLU A 129 -2.20 14.81 2.09
CA GLU A 129 -3.47 14.92 2.81
C GLU A 129 -4.63 14.27 2.07
N LYS A 130 -4.71 14.45 0.75
CA LYS A 130 -5.75 13.81 -0.08
C LYS A 130 -5.65 12.29 -0.03
N LEU A 131 -4.44 11.73 0.01
CA LEU A 131 -4.21 10.28 0.18
C LEU A 131 -4.78 9.78 1.52
N LEU A 132 -4.47 10.46 2.62
CA LEU A 132 -4.97 10.10 3.95
C LEU A 132 -6.50 10.25 4.06
N LYS A 133 -7.05 11.33 3.49
CA LYS A 133 -8.50 11.54 3.38
C LYS A 133 -9.15 10.42 2.58
N LEU A 134 -8.56 10.05 1.44
CA LEU A 134 -9.06 8.97 0.61
C LEU A 134 -9.10 7.63 1.37
N ALA A 135 -8.02 7.27 2.05
CA ALA A 135 -7.96 6.07 2.88
C ALA A 135 -9.03 6.08 3.98
N ALA A 136 -9.17 7.21 4.70
CA ALA A 136 -10.19 7.35 5.74
C ALA A 136 -11.63 7.28 5.20
N HIS A 137 -11.89 7.86 4.02
CA HIS A 137 -13.20 7.77 3.35
C HIS A 137 -13.54 6.32 2.98
N ILE A 138 -12.58 5.58 2.45
CA ILE A 138 -12.71 4.15 2.12
C ILE A 138 -12.98 3.34 3.39
N GLY A 139 -12.16 3.53 4.44
CA GLY A 139 -12.32 2.82 5.71
C GLY A 139 -13.66 3.10 6.38
N TYR A 140 -14.14 4.34 6.31
CA TYR A 140 -15.46 4.72 6.80
C TYR A 140 -16.60 4.03 6.05
N VAL A 141 -16.60 4.12 4.72
CA VAL A 141 -17.67 3.59 3.86
C VAL A 141 -17.77 2.08 4.01
N TYR A 142 -16.65 1.36 4.00
CA TYR A 142 -16.61 -0.10 4.10
C TYR A 142 -16.56 -0.63 5.53
N ALA A 143 -16.64 0.24 6.54
CA ALA A 143 -16.52 -0.12 7.95
C ALA A 143 -15.27 -0.99 8.26
N GLN A 144 -14.12 -0.59 7.71
CA GLN A 144 -12.84 -1.26 7.95
C GLN A 144 -12.30 -0.90 9.33
N ASP A 145 -11.72 -1.86 10.03
CA ASP A 145 -11.01 -1.56 11.27
C ASP A 145 -9.83 -0.62 11.01
N SER A 146 -9.07 -0.88 9.94
CA SER A 146 -8.05 0.01 9.42
C SER A 146 -7.97 -0.03 7.89
N THR A 147 -7.44 1.03 7.30
CA THR A 147 -6.99 1.05 5.90
C THR A 147 -5.49 1.26 5.88
N LEU A 148 -4.74 0.46 5.13
CA LEU A 148 -3.28 0.57 5.14
C LEU A 148 -2.85 1.54 4.04
N VAL A 149 -2.15 2.60 4.41
CA VAL A 149 -1.48 3.51 3.48
C VAL A 149 0.01 3.24 3.53
N MET A 150 0.64 3.02 2.38
CA MET A 150 2.06 2.72 2.27
C MET A 150 2.72 3.62 1.23
N CYS A 151 3.80 4.30 1.58
CA CYS A 151 4.55 5.17 0.66
C CYS A 151 6.04 4.79 0.61
N GLU A 152 6.62 4.86 -0.58
CA GLU A 152 8.06 4.74 -0.80
C GLU A 152 8.75 6.10 -0.67
N GLY A 153 9.95 6.16 -0.09
CA GLY A 153 10.70 7.42 0.07
C GLY A 153 10.21 8.30 1.23
N ASN A 154 10.79 9.48 1.42
CA ASN A 154 10.51 10.32 2.60
C ASN A 154 9.17 11.04 2.50
N VAL A 155 8.20 10.66 3.33
CA VAL A 155 6.89 11.33 3.42
C VAL A 155 7.03 12.83 3.71
N TYR A 156 6.18 13.64 3.07
CA TYR A 156 6.23 15.12 3.17
C TYR A 156 5.90 15.66 4.58
N ASP A 157 5.42 14.80 5.49
CA ASP A 157 5.01 15.17 6.85
C ASP A 157 5.08 13.92 7.76
N VAL A 158 6.20 13.74 8.47
CA VAL A 158 6.46 12.58 9.34
C VAL A 158 5.72 12.69 10.67
N ASP A 159 5.22 13.88 11.03
CA ASP A 159 4.68 14.18 12.37
C ASP A 159 3.27 13.61 12.61
N LYS A 160 2.64 13.01 11.58
CA LYS A 160 1.28 12.43 11.64
C LYS A 160 1.26 10.93 11.96
N ASN A 161 2.00 10.46 12.96
CA ASN A 161 2.02 9.03 13.37
C ASN A 161 2.42 8.04 12.26
N TRP A 162 3.23 8.48 11.29
CA TRP A 162 3.77 7.57 10.28
C TRP A 162 4.78 6.63 10.92
N LEU A 163 4.66 5.34 10.59
CA LEU A 163 5.58 4.31 11.03
C LEU A 163 6.59 4.03 9.92
N ALA A 164 7.87 4.22 10.23
CA ALA A 164 8.94 3.71 9.39
C ALA A 164 9.03 2.19 9.56
N LEU A 165 8.79 1.46 8.48
CA LEU A 165 8.82 -0.01 8.42
C LEU A 165 9.71 -0.47 7.27
N LYS A 166 10.12 -1.74 7.30
CA LYS A 166 10.74 -2.41 6.15
C LYS A 166 9.68 -3.24 5.43
N SER A 167 9.43 -2.95 4.17
CA SER A 167 8.68 -3.87 3.31
C SER A 167 9.63 -4.96 2.82
N ILE A 168 9.22 -6.21 2.97
CA ILE A 168 9.93 -7.41 2.55
C ILE A 168 9.14 -8.00 1.39
N ASN A 169 9.66 -7.84 0.18
CA ASN A 169 9.08 -8.37 -1.05
C ASN A 169 9.74 -9.71 -1.40
N ILE A 170 8.92 -10.71 -1.66
CA ILE A 170 9.33 -12.07 -1.95
C ILE A 170 8.79 -12.45 -3.32
N LYS A 171 9.63 -13.00 -4.19
CA LYS A 171 9.25 -13.43 -5.55
C LYS A 171 9.86 -14.79 -5.86
N ASP A 172 9.17 -15.57 -6.68
CA ASP A 172 9.72 -16.79 -7.26
C ASP A 172 10.93 -16.47 -8.16
N ARG A 173 11.99 -17.27 -8.01
CA ARG A 173 13.19 -17.26 -8.86
C ARG A 173 13.61 -18.66 -9.31
N GLY A 174 13.05 -19.70 -8.68
CA GLY A 174 13.31 -21.10 -9.01
C GLY A 174 12.68 -21.55 -10.32
N LYS A 175 12.78 -22.85 -10.59
CA LYS A 175 12.21 -23.48 -11.79
C LYS A 175 10.70 -23.65 -11.68
N SER A 176 10.21 -23.83 -10.46
CA SER A 176 8.80 -24.01 -10.13
C SER A 176 8.23 -22.72 -9.54
N VAL A 177 7.02 -22.37 -9.95
CA VAL A 177 6.27 -21.24 -9.39
C VAL A 177 5.61 -21.70 -8.10
N PHE A 178 5.99 -21.09 -6.98
CA PHE A 178 5.35 -21.34 -5.69
C PHE A 178 4.24 -20.34 -5.40
N PHE A 179 4.45 -19.04 -5.67
CA PHE A 179 3.45 -18.02 -5.37
C PHE A 179 2.31 -17.97 -6.39
N GLU A 180 1.37 -18.88 -6.19
CA GLU A 180 0.05 -18.91 -6.82
C GLU A 180 -1.03 -18.64 -5.75
N GLU A 181 -2.23 -18.24 -6.17
CA GLU A 181 -3.32 -17.86 -5.25
C GLU A 181 -3.61 -18.93 -4.18
N LYS A 182 -3.49 -20.22 -4.53
CA LYS A 182 -3.73 -21.35 -3.63
C LYS A 182 -2.63 -21.56 -2.58
N ASN A 183 -1.40 -21.11 -2.87
CA ASN A 183 -0.23 -21.35 -2.02
C ASN A 183 0.10 -20.14 -1.13
N VAL A 184 -0.38 -18.95 -1.49
CA VAL A 184 -0.18 -17.72 -0.71
C VAL A 184 -0.71 -17.84 0.73
N PRO A 185 -1.93 -18.36 0.99
CA PRO A 185 -2.37 -18.61 2.36
C PRO A 185 -1.51 -19.62 3.12
N ILE A 186 -0.93 -20.61 2.42
CA ILE A 186 -0.02 -21.60 3.03
C ILE A 186 1.26 -20.91 3.50
N PHE A 187 1.87 -20.08 2.66
CA PHE A 187 3.07 -19.33 3.04
C PHE A 187 2.81 -18.38 4.22
N PHE A 188 1.65 -17.72 4.24
CA PHE A 188 1.23 -16.91 5.38
C PHE A 188 1.07 -17.73 6.65
N GLY A 189 0.45 -18.92 6.57
CA GLY A 189 0.36 -19.85 7.70
C GLY A 189 1.74 -20.31 8.21
N MET A 190 2.69 -20.55 7.31
CA MET A 190 4.08 -20.86 7.69
C MET A 190 4.75 -19.68 8.41
N MET A 191 4.51 -18.45 7.97
CA MET A 191 4.98 -17.24 8.68
C MET A 191 4.40 -17.16 10.09
N ILE A 192 3.08 -17.30 10.23
CA ILE A 192 2.40 -17.29 11.55
C ILE A 192 3.00 -18.37 12.46
N GLY A 193 3.19 -19.59 11.96
CA GLY A 193 3.81 -20.68 12.71
C GLY A 193 5.25 -20.37 13.13
N ALA A 194 6.03 -19.71 12.26
CA ALA A 194 7.41 -19.33 12.56
C ALA A 194 7.52 -18.14 13.54
N PHE A 195 6.54 -17.23 13.53
CA PHE A 195 6.44 -16.15 14.52
C PHE A 195 5.78 -16.59 15.82
N ASN A 196 5.15 -17.77 15.84
CA ASN A 196 4.35 -18.29 16.95
C ASN A 196 3.26 -17.32 17.42
N SER A 197 2.73 -16.51 16.50
CA SER A 197 1.62 -15.59 16.73
C SER A 197 1.07 -15.09 15.39
N PRO A 198 -0.26 -14.92 15.25
CA PRO A 198 -0.87 -14.20 14.14
C PRO A 198 -0.80 -12.68 14.30
N GLU A 199 -0.53 -12.19 15.52
CA GLU A 199 -0.58 -10.76 15.86
C GLU A 199 0.52 -9.99 15.12
N ASN A 200 0.15 -8.84 14.55
CA ASN A 200 1.05 -7.96 13.79
C ASN A 200 1.69 -8.61 12.55
N VAL A 201 1.22 -9.78 12.11
CA VAL A 201 1.63 -10.39 10.85
C VAL A 201 0.58 -10.09 9.79
N GLY A 202 1.00 -9.45 8.71
CA GLY A 202 0.13 -9.16 7.58
C GLY A 202 0.87 -9.20 6.26
N PHE A 203 0.16 -9.46 5.19
CA PHE A 203 0.74 -9.51 3.86
C PHE A 203 -0.18 -8.92 2.79
N THR A 204 0.42 -8.61 1.65
CA THR A 204 -0.27 -8.33 0.40
C THR A 204 0.40 -9.12 -0.72
N PHE A 205 -0.39 -9.89 -1.46
CA PHE A 205 0.06 -10.61 -2.64
C PHE A 205 -0.48 -9.96 -3.92
N TYR A 206 0.44 -9.43 -4.71
CA TYR A 206 0.16 -8.83 -6.01
C TYR A 206 0.21 -9.92 -7.09
N LYS A 207 -0.97 -10.38 -7.50
CA LYS A 207 -1.17 -11.55 -8.37
C LYS A 207 -0.37 -11.47 -9.66
N ASP A 208 -0.51 -10.37 -10.40
CA ASP A 208 0.10 -10.19 -11.73
C ASP A 208 1.63 -10.12 -11.65
N ALA A 209 2.14 -9.48 -10.60
CA ALA A 209 3.57 -9.33 -10.38
C ALA A 209 4.20 -10.53 -9.63
N LYS A 210 3.38 -11.47 -9.16
CA LYS A 210 3.74 -12.62 -8.31
C LYS A 210 4.64 -12.21 -7.14
N VAL A 211 4.23 -11.17 -6.43
CA VAL A 211 4.99 -10.63 -5.29
C VAL A 211 4.20 -10.82 -4.01
N PHE A 212 4.77 -11.56 -3.08
CA PHE A 212 4.32 -11.58 -1.69
C PHE A 212 5.06 -10.48 -0.93
N SER A 213 4.33 -9.50 -0.41
CA SER A 213 4.87 -8.39 0.38
C SER A 213 4.39 -8.51 1.81
N THR A 214 5.31 -8.42 2.77
CA THR A 214 5.01 -8.28 4.21
C THR A 214 5.71 -7.05 4.75
N LEU A 215 5.19 -6.50 5.84
CA LEU A 215 5.81 -5.38 6.54
C LEU A 215 6.52 -5.89 7.80
N ALA A 216 7.63 -5.25 8.15
CA ALA A 216 8.37 -5.53 9.37
C ALA A 216 8.67 -4.27 10.17
N GLY A 217 8.42 -4.34 11.49
CA GLY A 217 8.68 -3.25 12.43
C GLY A 217 10.15 -2.84 12.43
N SER A 218 10.48 -1.55 12.41
CA SER A 218 11.90 -1.12 12.41
C SER A 218 12.73 -1.73 13.54
N ALA A 219 12.14 -1.91 14.73
CA ALA A 219 12.82 -2.55 15.88
C ALA A 219 13.03 -4.07 15.71
N ASN A 220 12.20 -4.74 14.91
CA ASN A 220 12.20 -6.19 14.72
C ASN A 220 12.56 -6.64 13.29
N ALA A 221 12.85 -5.70 12.38
CA ALA A 221 13.02 -5.97 10.96
C ALA A 221 14.06 -7.06 10.68
N SER A 222 15.16 -7.08 11.43
CA SER A 222 16.18 -8.12 11.32
C SER A 222 15.68 -9.50 11.72
N LYS A 223 14.84 -9.59 12.75
CA LYS A 223 14.25 -10.88 13.21
C LYS A 223 13.22 -11.38 12.20
N GLU A 224 12.32 -10.50 11.76
CA GLU A 224 11.29 -10.86 10.79
C GLU A 224 11.89 -11.25 9.44
N LEU A 225 12.89 -10.51 8.96
CA LEU A 225 13.64 -10.89 7.77
C LEU A 225 14.36 -12.22 7.92
N ALA A 226 14.92 -12.53 9.10
CA ALA A 226 15.56 -13.82 9.36
C ALA A 226 14.54 -14.98 9.32
N VAL A 227 13.33 -14.77 9.85
CA VAL A 227 12.23 -15.74 9.75
C VAL A 227 11.87 -15.99 8.28
N VAL A 228 11.65 -14.93 7.50
CA VAL A 228 11.31 -15.05 6.07
C VAL A 228 12.42 -15.77 5.30
N LYS A 229 13.69 -15.44 5.55
CA LYS A 229 14.85 -16.12 4.94
C LYS A 229 14.91 -17.60 5.31
N LYS A 230 14.63 -17.95 6.56
CA LYS A 230 14.60 -19.34 7.01
C LYS A 230 13.49 -20.13 6.30
N LEU A 231 12.30 -19.55 6.16
CA LEU A 231 11.19 -20.19 5.43
C LEU A 231 11.52 -20.37 3.95
N ALA A 232 12.15 -19.38 3.31
CA ALA A 232 12.63 -19.50 1.93
C ALA A 232 13.67 -20.62 1.76
N SER A 233 14.66 -20.71 2.67
CA SER A 233 15.64 -21.81 2.67
C SER A 233 14.96 -23.17 2.82
N TRP A 234 13.99 -23.26 3.74
CA TRP A 234 13.30 -24.50 4.00
C TRP A 234 12.46 -24.98 2.81
N LEU A 235 11.76 -24.07 2.11
CA LEU A 235 11.06 -24.41 0.86
C LEU A 235 12.02 -24.86 -0.24
N ASN A 236 13.18 -24.22 -0.36
CA ASN A 236 14.21 -24.62 -1.31
C ASN A 236 14.77 -26.02 -1.00
N GLU A 237 15.02 -26.33 0.27
CA GLU A 237 15.48 -27.65 0.70
C GLU A 237 14.43 -28.74 0.47
N LEU A 238 13.17 -28.50 0.89
CA LEU A 238 12.08 -29.47 0.73
C LEU A 238 11.75 -29.75 -0.73
N SER A 239 11.95 -28.77 -1.61
CA SER A 239 11.73 -28.90 -3.05
C SER A 239 12.97 -29.35 -3.83
N ASN A 240 14.07 -29.73 -3.16
CA ASN A 240 15.34 -30.09 -3.79
C ASN A 240 15.85 -29.03 -4.79
N GLY A 241 15.63 -27.75 -4.51
CA GLY A 241 16.07 -26.64 -5.34
C GLY A 241 15.08 -26.20 -6.43
N ASP A 242 13.89 -26.81 -6.53
CA ASP A 242 12.92 -26.42 -7.55
C ASP A 242 12.21 -25.10 -7.20
N ILE A 243 11.98 -24.84 -5.92
CA ILE A 243 11.41 -23.58 -5.41
C ILE A 243 12.54 -22.73 -4.80
N GLU A 244 12.94 -21.67 -5.49
CA GLU A 244 13.85 -20.65 -4.96
C GLU A 244 13.10 -19.33 -4.84
N LEU A 245 13.21 -18.67 -3.68
CA LEU A 245 12.54 -17.39 -3.41
C LEU A 245 13.58 -16.25 -3.27
N ALA A 246 13.45 -15.23 -4.10
CA ALA A 246 14.22 -14.00 -3.99
C ALA A 246 13.55 -13.04 -3.00
N ILE A 247 14.34 -12.50 -2.06
CA ILE A 247 13.87 -11.57 -1.03
C ILE A 247 14.54 -10.22 -1.23
N VAL A 248 13.73 -9.18 -1.39
CA VAL A 248 14.18 -7.78 -1.51
C VAL A 248 13.51 -6.95 -0.44
N THR A 249 14.30 -6.16 0.28
CA THR A 249 13.77 -5.24 1.29
C THR A 249 13.80 -3.80 0.77
N LYS A 250 12.77 -3.03 1.13
CA LYS A 250 12.70 -1.59 0.86
C LYS A 250 12.24 -0.84 2.10
N ASP A 251 12.74 0.39 2.25
CA ASP A 251 12.21 1.32 3.25
C ASP A 251 10.81 1.77 2.85
N SER A 252 9.90 1.78 3.82
CA SER A 252 8.53 2.17 3.61
C SER A 252 8.01 2.97 4.78
N TRP A 253 7.24 4.00 4.47
CA TRP A 253 6.42 4.69 5.46
C TRP A 253 5.02 4.15 5.40
N VAL A 254 4.47 3.87 6.58
CA VAL A 254 3.15 3.28 6.71
C VAL A 254 2.28 4.08 7.66
N PHE A 255 1.02 4.24 7.29
CA PHE A 255 0.01 4.88 8.11
C PHE A 255 -1.28 4.07 8.10
N PHE A 256 -1.96 4.05 9.25
CA PHE A 256 -3.21 3.32 9.44
C PHE A 256 -4.25 4.27 10.03
N PRO A 257 -5.12 4.91 9.20
CA PRO A 257 -6.35 5.46 9.74
C PRO A 257 -7.17 4.25 10.25
N HIS A 258 -7.49 4.28 11.54
CA HIS A 258 -8.15 3.19 12.26
C HIS A 258 -9.39 3.70 12.99
N ASN A 259 -10.38 2.82 13.15
CA ASN A 259 -11.56 3.06 13.98
C ASN A 259 -11.97 1.77 14.69
N ASP A 260 -11.93 1.79 16.02
CA ASP A 260 -12.57 0.76 16.83
C ASP A 260 -14.10 0.88 16.69
N TRP A 261 -14.71 -0.01 15.91
CA TRP A 261 -16.15 0.02 15.65
C TRP A 261 -17.01 -0.38 16.84
N GLN A 262 -16.44 -0.99 17.88
CA GLN A 262 -17.18 -1.29 19.11
C GLN A 262 -17.26 -0.04 20.00
N ALA A 263 -16.14 0.67 20.14
CA ALA A 263 -16.08 1.91 20.94
C ALA A 263 -16.63 3.14 20.19
N ALA A 264 -16.46 3.20 18.87
CA ALA A 264 -16.83 4.31 17.99
C ALA A 264 -17.69 3.83 16.81
N PRO A 265 -18.95 3.38 17.05
CA PRO A 265 -19.80 2.77 16.03
C PRO A 265 -20.21 3.72 14.90
N LEU A 266 -20.15 5.04 15.14
CA LEU A 266 -20.45 6.04 14.12
C LEU A 266 -19.22 6.42 13.28
N GLY A 267 -18.07 5.78 13.50
CA GLY A 267 -16.85 5.98 12.73
C GLY A 267 -16.12 7.29 13.05
N GLN A 268 -16.19 7.77 14.29
CA GLN A 268 -15.66 9.07 14.70
C GLN A 268 -14.19 9.25 14.34
N SER A 269 -13.36 8.22 14.48
CA SER A 269 -11.93 8.31 14.17
C SER A 269 -11.69 8.60 12.69
N TYR A 270 -12.44 7.96 11.78
CA TYR A 270 -12.37 8.30 10.35
C TYR A 270 -12.94 9.69 10.06
N LYS A 271 -14.02 10.10 10.74
CA LYS A 271 -14.62 11.44 10.56
C LYS A 271 -13.66 12.57 10.94
N SER A 272 -12.67 12.33 11.79
CA SER A 272 -11.65 13.34 12.14
C SER A 272 -10.78 13.78 10.96
N TYR A 273 -10.72 13.00 9.89
CA TYR A 273 -9.99 13.34 8.66
C TYR A 273 -10.83 14.17 7.68
N MET A 274 -12.10 14.47 7.99
CA MET A 274 -13.10 14.92 7.03
C MET A 274 -13.71 16.28 7.43
N ALA A 275 -14.06 17.10 6.44
CA ALA A 275 -14.89 18.30 6.67
C ALA A 275 -16.38 17.92 6.83
N GLN A 276 -17.16 18.70 7.59
CA GLN A 276 -18.55 18.38 7.92
C GLN A 276 -19.45 18.17 6.69
N GLU A 277 -19.31 18.99 5.65
CA GLU A 277 -20.04 18.83 4.38
C GLU A 277 -19.71 17.51 3.67
N SER A 278 -18.46 17.07 3.76
CA SER A 278 -18.01 15.79 3.19
C SER A 278 -18.59 14.60 3.94
N ILE A 279 -18.92 14.74 5.23
CA ILE A 279 -19.49 13.65 6.05
C ILE A 279 -20.88 13.27 5.53
N ALA A 280 -21.75 14.23 5.20
CA ALA A 280 -23.07 13.93 4.66
C ALA A 280 -22.99 13.16 3.32
N GLY A 281 -22.09 13.59 2.43
CA GLY A 281 -21.82 12.88 1.18
C GLY A 281 -21.25 11.46 1.39
N LEU A 282 -20.49 11.25 2.46
CA LEU A 282 -19.96 9.93 2.82
C LEU A 282 -21.00 9.02 3.46
N ASP A 283 -21.87 9.54 4.31
CA ASP A 283 -22.99 8.78 4.88
C ASP A 283 -23.89 8.23 3.76
N LEU A 284 -24.13 9.01 2.69
CA LEU A 284 -24.83 8.54 1.49
C LEU A 284 -24.07 7.42 0.75
N LYS A 285 -22.75 7.54 0.60
CA LYS A 285 -21.92 6.47 0.01
C LYS A 285 -21.94 5.20 0.85
N ARG A 286 -21.91 5.32 2.18
CA ARG A 286 -22.06 4.21 3.12
C ARG A 286 -23.43 3.54 3.00
N GLN A 287 -24.51 4.32 2.92
CA GLN A 287 -25.85 3.77 2.68
C GLN A 287 -25.94 3.03 1.34
N ARG A 288 -25.30 3.56 0.29
CA ARG A 288 -25.19 2.85 -1.01
C ARG A 288 -24.43 1.54 -0.86
N PHE A 289 -23.33 1.52 -0.11
CA PHE A 289 -22.61 0.29 0.21
C PHE A 289 -23.51 -0.74 0.90
N LEU A 290 -24.19 -0.36 1.98
CA LEU A 290 -25.06 -1.28 2.74
C LEU A 290 -26.21 -1.83 1.88
N LYS A 291 -26.84 -1.01 1.05
CA LYS A 291 -27.83 -1.46 0.06
C LYS A 291 -27.22 -2.38 -0.99
N GLY A 292 -26.00 -2.09 -1.42
CA GLY A 292 -25.26 -2.93 -2.35
C GLY A 292 -24.95 -4.32 -1.79
N ILE A 293 -24.69 -4.44 -0.47
CA ILE A 293 -24.52 -5.76 0.18
C ILE A 293 -25.80 -6.58 -0.02
N ASP A 294 -26.96 -6.00 0.30
CA ASP A 294 -28.25 -6.68 0.17
C ASP A 294 -28.49 -7.15 -1.27
N GLN A 295 -28.21 -6.29 -2.24
CA GLN A 295 -28.34 -6.59 -3.67
C GLN A 295 -27.39 -7.71 -4.13
N PHE A 296 -26.13 -7.65 -3.73
CA PHE A 296 -25.15 -8.69 -4.05
C PHE A 296 -25.58 -10.04 -3.49
N MET A 297 -26.05 -10.09 -2.25
CA MET A 297 -26.50 -11.31 -1.59
C MET A 297 -27.75 -11.90 -2.25
N GLN A 298 -28.69 -11.05 -2.70
CA GLN A 298 -29.85 -11.50 -3.47
C GLN A 298 -29.45 -12.13 -4.81
N GLN A 299 -28.57 -11.47 -5.58
CA GLN A 299 -28.09 -12.00 -6.86
C GLN A 299 -27.35 -13.33 -6.70
N LYS A 300 -26.52 -13.44 -5.66
CA LYS A 300 -25.83 -14.67 -5.28
C LYS A 300 -26.80 -15.82 -4.99
N ALA A 301 -27.88 -15.54 -4.26
CA ALA A 301 -28.90 -16.54 -3.95
C ALA A 301 -29.60 -17.02 -5.22
N SER A 302 -29.97 -16.11 -6.13
CA SER A 302 -30.64 -16.46 -7.40
C SER A 302 -29.79 -17.36 -8.31
N ARG A 303 -28.49 -17.10 -8.42
CA ARG A 303 -27.56 -17.91 -9.24
C ARG A 303 -27.30 -19.32 -8.70
N LYS A 304 -27.65 -19.61 -7.44
CA LYS A 304 -27.50 -20.95 -6.86
C LYS A 304 -28.62 -21.91 -7.30
N TYR A 305 -29.70 -21.38 -7.88
CA TYR A 305 -30.88 -22.13 -8.33
C TYR A 305 -31.01 -22.19 -9.86
N GLU A 306 -29.99 -21.72 -10.59
CA GLU A 306 -29.80 -21.91 -12.03
C GLU A 306 -28.78 -23.02 -12.27
#